data_AF-T0J9W2-F1
#
_entry.id   AF-T0J9W2-F1
#
_cell.length_a   1.000
_cell.length_b   1.000
_cell.length_c   1.000
_cell.angle_alpha   90.00
_cell.angle_beta   90.00
_cell.angle_gamma   90.00
#
_symmetry.space_group_name_H-M   'P 1'
#
loop_
_entity.id
_entity.type
_entity.pdbx_description
1 polymer ?
#
loop_
_entity_poly.entity_id
_entity_poly.type
_entity_poly.pdbx_seq_one_letter_code
_entity_poly.pdbx_strand_id
1 'polypeptide(L)'
;MVTIETIETFIVDVPTIRQHVLAMATMRTQAMVFVHVRCSDGVEGIGEGTTIGGLSYGDESPEGIKLTIDRHVAPLLHGSDASPARATMLLRKSIVGNHFAKNAVETALFDAAGKRAGVPVSELLGGRVRDRLPVLWTLASGDTARDIAEAETMIDQRRHKAFKLKIGKRDLVEDVAHVAAIKRALGDQASIRVDVNQAWDEATAKRGVAMLADADVDLIEQPISGANVSGMARLTAMGRTAIMADEGLRGPIDALRHATDAAADVFAVKIAQSGGLRAGAAVAGIAEAAGIGLYGGTMLEGPIGSIASAHLFATIDEFDVSEDEFWHALNFMASAAPEFGLFAAGLGFEHFLDMRMDAADAEAGIEGGTPRTIEGPLYVKGAPRSKGFARLDDGADDGEVLIMHGRVVDKDGKPVAGAIVDVWHANTLGNYSYFDKTQSEFNLRRQIETDEEGRYKFRSIVPSGYAVPKGGTTEALLDLVGRHGNRPAHVHFFVSASGYRHLTTQINIDGDPYLHDDFAYATRDDLIPPIERKADPAAIHAEGLNTPFTEIAFDFTLITAGEAEEAEASSRSRVALAA
;
A
#
# COMPACT_ATOMS: atom_id res chain seq x y z
N MET A 1 -12.12 -25.02 2.28
CA MET A 1 -12.62 -23.81 2.98
C MET A 1 -12.76 -24.19 4.45
N VAL A 2 -12.22 -23.37 5.35
CA VAL A 2 -12.37 -23.59 6.80
C VAL A 2 -13.64 -22.87 7.26
N THR A 3 -14.50 -23.55 8.02
CA THR A 3 -15.79 -23.01 8.46
C THR A 3 -15.84 -22.79 9.96
N ILE A 4 -16.69 -21.87 10.41
CA ILE A 4 -16.98 -21.61 11.83
C ILE A 4 -17.96 -22.68 12.33
N GLU A 5 -17.58 -23.45 13.34
CA GLU A 5 -18.42 -24.51 13.93
C GLU A 5 -19.22 -23.99 15.13
N THR A 6 -18.56 -23.34 16.08
CA THR A 6 -19.21 -22.84 17.30
C THR A 6 -18.69 -21.45 17.66
N ILE A 7 -19.59 -20.65 18.24
CA ILE A 7 -19.28 -19.38 18.90
C ILE A 7 -19.91 -19.45 20.28
N GLU A 8 -19.09 -19.46 21.32
CA GLU A 8 -19.52 -19.50 22.72
C GLU A 8 -19.22 -18.17 23.39
N THR A 9 -20.10 -17.72 24.29
CA THR A 9 -19.92 -16.45 25.01
C THR A 9 -20.10 -16.59 26.51
N PHE A 10 -19.23 -15.91 27.27
CA PHE A 10 -19.19 -15.94 28.72
C PHE A 10 -19.12 -14.52 29.27
N ILE A 11 -20.04 -14.14 30.16
CA ILE A 11 -19.89 -12.91 30.92
C ILE A 11 -18.99 -13.20 32.11
N VAL A 12 -17.95 -12.38 32.27
CA VAL A 12 -16.98 -12.49 33.35
C VAL A 12 -16.94 -11.16 34.12
N ASP A 13 -17.25 -11.23 35.41
CA ASP A 13 -17.15 -10.10 36.33
C ASP A 13 -15.79 -10.13 37.05
N VAL A 14 -14.96 -9.12 36.80
CA VAL A 14 -13.62 -9.00 37.38
C VAL A 14 -13.58 -7.82 38.37
N PRO A 15 -13.25 -8.05 39.66
CA PRO A 15 -13.08 -6.97 40.63
C PRO A 15 -11.98 -6.00 40.21
N THR A 16 -12.21 -4.70 40.33
CA THR A 16 -11.18 -3.68 40.06
C THR A 16 -10.31 -3.48 41.31
N ILE A 17 -9.02 -3.17 41.12
CA ILE A 17 -8.08 -2.94 42.23
C ILE A 17 -8.46 -1.75 43.15
N ARG A 18 -9.30 -0.85 42.63
CA ARG A 18 -9.84 0.32 43.32
C ARG A 18 -11.15 0.76 42.67
N GLN A 19 -11.87 1.66 43.32
CA GLN A 19 -12.99 2.35 42.68
C GLN A 19 -12.48 3.21 41.51
N HIS A 20 -13.11 3.06 40.35
CA HIS A 20 -12.81 3.89 39.18
C HIS A 20 -13.94 4.91 39.01
N VAL A 21 -13.67 6.17 39.35
CA VAL A 21 -14.68 7.25 39.35
C VAL A 21 -14.65 7.95 37.99
N LEU A 22 -15.76 7.85 37.26
CA LEU A 22 -16.03 8.56 36.01
C LEU A 22 -17.10 9.64 36.25
N ALA A 23 -17.31 10.52 35.27
CA ALA A 23 -18.35 11.55 35.37
C ALA A 23 -19.76 10.93 35.54
N MET A 24 -20.06 9.88 34.79
CA MET A 24 -21.38 9.24 34.73
C MET A 24 -21.54 8.00 35.62
N ALA A 25 -20.45 7.38 36.08
CA ALA A 25 -20.50 6.11 36.83
C ALA A 25 -19.32 5.96 37.82
N THR A 26 -19.45 5.04 38.78
CA THR A 26 -18.34 4.63 39.65
C THR A 26 -18.25 3.11 39.66
N MET A 27 -17.16 2.57 39.12
CA MET A 27 -16.99 1.13 38.91
C MET A 27 -16.22 0.47 40.06
N ARG A 28 -16.68 -0.71 40.47
CA ARG A 28 -16.00 -1.62 41.43
C ARG A 28 -15.67 -2.99 40.84
N THR A 29 -16.31 -3.28 39.71
CA THR A 29 -16.21 -4.52 38.96
C THR A 29 -16.24 -4.12 37.50
N GLN A 30 -15.51 -4.84 36.66
CA GLN A 30 -15.58 -4.72 35.22
C GLN A 30 -16.19 -6.01 34.66
N ALA A 31 -17.24 -5.86 33.86
CA ALA A 31 -17.98 -6.95 33.28
C ALA A 31 -17.64 -7.06 31.79
N MET A 32 -17.19 -8.24 31.37
CA MET A 32 -16.63 -8.48 30.04
C MET A 32 -17.33 -9.67 29.39
N VAL A 33 -17.49 -9.65 28.08
CA VAL A 33 -17.95 -10.81 27.32
C VAL A 33 -16.77 -11.46 26.62
N PHE A 34 -16.36 -12.63 27.09
CA PHE A 34 -15.39 -13.46 26.38
C PHE A 34 -16.09 -14.26 25.29
N VAL A 35 -15.49 -14.28 24.10
CA VAL A 35 -15.96 -15.01 22.94
C VAL A 35 -14.93 -16.09 22.61
N HIS A 36 -15.41 -17.31 22.40
CA HIS A 36 -14.59 -18.43 21.94
C HIS A 36 -15.17 -18.96 20.62
N VAL A 37 -14.33 -19.00 19.58
CA VAL A 37 -14.71 -19.48 18.25
C VAL A 37 -13.95 -20.75 17.95
N ARG A 38 -14.64 -21.82 17.55
CA ARG A 38 -14.04 -23.06 17.04
C ARG A 38 -14.27 -23.19 15.53
N CYS A 39 -13.21 -23.53 14.81
CA CYS A 39 -13.23 -23.75 13.37
C CYS A 39 -13.13 -25.25 12.99
N SER A 40 -13.56 -25.60 11.78
CA SER A 40 -13.61 -26.99 11.28
C SER A 40 -12.25 -27.67 11.09
N ASP A 41 -11.17 -26.91 11.16
CA ASP A 41 -9.79 -27.41 11.13
C ASP A 41 -9.21 -27.60 12.54
N GLY A 42 -10.03 -27.46 13.58
CA GLY A 42 -9.65 -27.61 14.99
C GLY A 42 -8.97 -26.37 15.59
N VAL A 43 -8.79 -25.29 14.81
CA VAL A 43 -8.23 -24.03 15.33
C VAL A 43 -9.29 -23.29 16.14
N GLU A 44 -8.86 -22.71 17.26
CA GLU A 44 -9.72 -21.93 18.16
C GLU A 44 -9.21 -20.50 18.32
N GLY A 45 -10.15 -19.56 18.34
CA GLY A 45 -9.90 -18.13 18.51
C GLY A 45 -10.61 -17.55 19.72
N ILE A 46 -10.00 -16.56 20.38
CA ILE A 46 -10.58 -15.84 21.52
C ILE A 46 -10.71 -14.35 21.26
N GLY A 47 -11.81 -13.77 21.73
CA GLY A 47 -12.09 -12.34 21.59
C GLY A 47 -12.84 -11.79 22.79
N GLU A 48 -13.00 -10.47 22.82
CA GLU A 48 -13.54 -9.75 23.98
C GLU A 48 -14.46 -8.60 23.56
N GLY A 49 -15.64 -8.54 24.18
CA GLY A 49 -16.58 -7.43 24.10
C GLY A 49 -16.74 -6.80 25.48
N THR A 50 -16.20 -5.60 25.65
CA THR A 50 -16.16 -4.92 26.95
C THR A 50 -16.61 -3.48 26.81
N THR A 51 -17.48 -3.05 27.72
CA THR A 51 -17.97 -1.68 27.86
C THR A 51 -17.59 -1.11 29.23
N ILE A 52 -17.95 0.13 29.50
CA ILE A 52 -17.68 0.81 30.78
C ILE A 52 -19.01 1.02 31.52
N GLY A 53 -19.15 0.37 32.68
CA GLY A 53 -20.27 0.61 33.60
C GLY A 53 -21.64 0.20 33.04
N GLY A 54 -21.69 -0.89 32.27
CA GLY A 54 -22.92 -1.35 31.63
C GLY A 54 -23.37 -0.40 30.52
N LEU A 55 -24.55 0.20 30.65
CA LEU A 55 -25.11 1.18 29.70
C LEU A 55 -24.73 2.63 30.00
N SER A 56 -23.81 2.86 30.94
CA SER A 56 -23.47 4.22 31.37
C SER A 56 -22.61 4.96 30.34
N TYR A 57 -21.82 4.24 29.55
CA TYR A 57 -20.91 4.83 28.56
C TYR A 57 -21.49 4.85 27.14
N GLY A 58 -22.15 3.75 26.75
CA GLY A 58 -22.71 3.59 25.41
C GLY A 58 -23.87 2.61 25.40
N ASP A 59 -24.41 2.36 24.21
CA ASP A 59 -25.68 1.67 24.02
C ASP A 59 -25.61 0.13 24.18
N GLU A 60 -24.45 -0.42 24.52
CA GLU A 60 -24.20 -1.86 24.63
C GLU A 60 -23.75 -2.23 26.05
N SER A 61 -24.51 -3.11 26.72
CA SER A 61 -24.11 -3.76 27.98
C SER A 61 -23.51 -5.15 27.73
N PRO A 62 -22.79 -5.75 28.69
CA PRO A 62 -22.29 -7.12 28.56
C PRO A 62 -23.41 -8.15 28.29
N GLU A 63 -24.58 -7.96 28.90
CA GLU A 63 -25.77 -8.80 28.66
C GLU A 63 -26.31 -8.62 27.25
N GLY A 64 -26.36 -7.38 26.76
CA GLY A 64 -26.78 -7.05 25.39
C GLY A 64 -25.80 -7.57 24.34
N ILE A 65 -24.51 -7.49 24.62
CA ILE A 65 -23.44 -8.04 23.77
C ILE A 65 -23.59 -9.55 23.68
N LYS A 66 -23.69 -10.25 24.81
CA LYS A 66 -23.89 -11.71 24.86
C LYS A 66 -25.15 -12.13 24.10
N LEU A 67 -26.29 -11.48 24.36
CA LEU A 67 -27.55 -11.75 23.66
C LEU A 67 -27.37 -11.59 22.16
N THR A 68 -26.74 -10.49 21.72
CA THR A 68 -26.53 -10.20 20.31
C THR A 68 -25.69 -11.29 19.65
N ILE A 69 -24.62 -11.71 20.31
CA ILE A 69 -23.76 -12.76 19.79
C ILE A 69 -24.51 -14.10 19.73
N ASP A 70 -25.12 -14.53 20.82
CA ASP A 70 -25.76 -15.84 20.92
C ASP A 70 -26.99 -15.98 20.00
N ARG A 71 -27.77 -14.90 19.84
CA ARG A 71 -29.07 -14.96 19.14
C ARG A 71 -29.01 -14.50 17.69
N HIS A 72 -28.01 -13.69 17.32
CA HIS A 72 -27.93 -13.09 15.99
C HIS A 72 -26.62 -13.40 15.28
N VAL A 73 -25.46 -13.26 15.94
CA VAL A 73 -24.16 -13.49 15.30
C VAL A 73 -23.87 -14.97 15.11
N ALA A 74 -23.98 -15.78 16.18
CA ALA A 74 -23.62 -17.19 16.14
C ALA A 74 -24.45 -17.99 15.12
N PRO A 75 -25.80 -17.84 15.03
CA PRO A 75 -26.58 -18.51 13.99
C PRO A 75 -26.23 -18.04 12.57
N LEU A 76 -25.88 -16.77 12.40
CA LEU A 76 -25.52 -16.20 11.10
C LEU A 76 -24.16 -16.70 10.60
N LEU A 77 -23.20 -16.90 11.50
CA LEU A 77 -21.85 -17.31 11.15
C LEU A 77 -21.63 -18.84 11.18
N HIS A 78 -22.53 -19.62 11.78
CA HIS A 78 -22.40 -21.07 11.81
C HIS A 78 -22.34 -21.66 10.39
N GLY A 79 -21.31 -22.48 10.12
CA GLY A 79 -21.05 -23.11 8.82
C GLY A 79 -20.50 -22.15 7.75
N SER A 80 -20.34 -20.86 8.05
CA SER A 80 -19.76 -19.88 7.13
C SER A 80 -18.23 -19.84 7.20
N ASP A 81 -17.60 -19.21 6.21
CA ASP A 81 -16.14 -19.10 6.10
C ASP A 81 -15.53 -18.38 7.33
N ALA A 82 -14.52 -18.99 7.95
CA ALA A 82 -13.81 -18.46 9.11
C ALA A 82 -12.84 -17.29 8.79
N SER A 83 -12.78 -16.83 7.54
CA SER A 83 -12.05 -15.62 7.17
C SER A 83 -12.61 -14.39 7.90
N PRO A 84 -11.78 -13.64 8.67
CA PRO A 84 -12.21 -12.42 9.34
C PRO A 84 -12.84 -11.41 8.38
N ALA A 85 -12.29 -11.30 7.16
CA ALA A 85 -12.81 -10.41 6.13
C ALA A 85 -14.27 -10.73 5.75
N ARG A 86 -14.54 -12.00 5.47
CA ARG A 86 -15.85 -12.47 5.00
C ARG A 86 -16.88 -12.43 6.12
N ALA A 87 -16.50 -12.85 7.32
CA ALA A 87 -17.35 -12.79 8.49
C ALA A 87 -17.72 -11.34 8.83
N THR A 88 -16.76 -10.41 8.90
CA THR A 88 -17.04 -8.99 9.18
C THR A 88 -17.93 -8.36 8.11
N MET A 89 -17.71 -8.67 6.84
CA MET A 89 -18.60 -8.20 5.76
C MET A 89 -20.04 -8.69 5.96
N LEU A 90 -20.21 -9.98 6.30
CA LEU A 90 -21.52 -10.56 6.57
C LEU A 90 -22.20 -9.92 7.80
N LEU A 91 -21.45 -9.72 8.89
CA LEU A 91 -21.95 -9.06 10.10
C LEU A 91 -22.37 -7.61 9.84
N ARG A 92 -21.57 -6.85 9.07
CA ARG A 92 -21.91 -5.46 8.71
C ARG A 92 -23.18 -5.38 7.86
N LYS A 93 -23.38 -6.33 6.95
CA LYS A 93 -24.57 -6.38 6.09
C LYS A 93 -25.85 -6.74 6.86
N SER A 94 -25.74 -7.63 7.84
CA SER A 94 -26.91 -8.25 8.48
C SER A 94 -27.27 -7.67 9.84
N ILE A 95 -26.35 -6.98 10.52
CA ILE A 95 -26.54 -6.46 11.88
C ILE A 95 -26.21 -4.97 11.89
N VAL A 96 -27.14 -4.12 12.31
CA VAL A 96 -26.94 -2.67 12.46
C VAL A 96 -26.40 -2.35 13.86
N GLY A 97 -25.49 -1.38 13.97
CA GLY A 97 -24.88 -1.01 15.27
C GLY A 97 -24.14 -2.20 15.89
N ASN A 98 -24.28 -2.39 17.21
CA ASN A 98 -23.72 -3.52 17.95
C ASN A 98 -22.22 -3.72 17.71
N HIS A 99 -21.47 -2.62 17.79
CA HIS A 99 -20.04 -2.57 17.47
C HIS A 99 -19.25 -3.41 18.47
N PHE A 100 -19.62 -3.40 19.74
CA PHE A 100 -18.89 -4.13 20.77
C PHE A 100 -19.06 -5.65 20.60
N ALA A 101 -20.27 -6.09 20.26
CA ALA A 101 -20.52 -7.49 19.89
C ALA A 101 -19.76 -7.93 18.64
N LYS A 102 -19.73 -7.09 17.59
CA LYS A 102 -18.97 -7.36 16.36
C LYS A 102 -17.47 -7.40 16.60
N ASN A 103 -16.94 -6.48 17.41
CA ASN A 103 -15.54 -6.44 17.80
C ASN A 103 -15.12 -7.75 18.50
N ALA A 104 -15.93 -8.23 19.45
CA ALA A 104 -15.65 -9.44 20.20
C ALA A 104 -15.51 -10.68 19.30
N VAL A 105 -16.34 -10.77 18.26
CA VAL A 105 -16.29 -11.88 17.30
C VAL A 105 -15.19 -11.67 16.26
N GLU A 106 -14.99 -10.46 15.73
CA GLU A 106 -13.92 -10.18 14.76
C GLU A 106 -12.54 -10.45 15.38
N THR A 107 -12.30 -10.03 16.61
CA THR A 107 -11.03 -10.29 17.32
C THR A 107 -10.77 -11.78 17.51
N ALA A 108 -11.80 -12.57 17.85
CA ALA A 108 -11.67 -14.02 17.93
C ALA A 108 -11.33 -14.66 16.59
N LEU A 109 -11.90 -14.16 15.49
CA LEU A 109 -11.59 -14.65 14.16
C LEU A 109 -10.18 -14.28 13.70
N PHE A 110 -9.70 -13.08 14.04
CA PHE A 110 -8.32 -12.68 13.77
C PHE A 110 -7.31 -13.52 14.57
N ASP A 111 -7.60 -13.82 15.85
CA ASP A 111 -6.79 -14.72 16.66
C ASP A 111 -6.73 -16.13 16.05
N ALA A 112 -7.88 -16.70 15.64
CA ALA A 112 -7.91 -17.97 14.93
C ALA A 112 -7.13 -17.93 13.61
N ALA A 113 -7.24 -16.85 12.84
CA ALA A 113 -6.49 -16.67 11.60
C ALA A 113 -4.97 -16.58 11.84
N GLY A 114 -4.53 -15.87 12.88
CA GLY A 114 -3.12 -15.74 13.25
C GLY A 114 -2.52 -17.08 13.65
N LYS A 115 -3.22 -17.82 14.53
CA LYS A 115 -2.83 -19.19 14.93
C LYS A 115 -2.73 -20.14 13.74
N ARG A 116 -3.68 -20.07 12.81
CA ARG A 116 -3.69 -20.89 11.59
C ARG A 116 -2.50 -20.58 10.68
N ALA A 117 -2.14 -19.31 10.55
CA ALA A 117 -1.03 -18.86 9.71
C ALA A 117 0.33 -18.93 10.43
N GLY A 118 0.36 -19.15 11.74
CA GLY A 118 1.59 -19.15 12.53
C GLY A 118 2.20 -17.76 12.72
N VAL A 119 1.39 -16.70 12.63
CA VAL A 119 1.85 -15.30 12.73
C VAL A 119 1.02 -14.49 13.73
N PRO A 120 1.58 -13.44 14.36
CA PRO A 120 0.82 -12.54 15.21
C PRO A 120 -0.26 -11.77 14.42
N VAL A 121 -1.32 -11.33 15.10
CA VAL A 121 -2.44 -10.58 14.47
C VAL A 121 -1.95 -9.30 13.78
N SER A 122 -0.92 -8.64 14.31
CA SER A 122 -0.31 -7.46 13.68
C SER A 122 0.23 -7.72 12.27
N GLU A 123 0.77 -8.92 12.01
CA GLU A 123 1.26 -9.30 10.67
C GLU A 123 0.10 -9.50 9.69
N LEU A 124 -1.05 -9.96 10.19
CA LEU A 124 -2.27 -10.05 9.39
C LEU A 124 -2.90 -8.68 9.10
N LEU A 125 -2.51 -7.64 9.86
CA LEU A 125 -3.00 -6.27 9.72
C LEU A 125 -2.05 -5.38 8.90
N GLY A 126 -0.99 -5.93 8.33
CA GLY A 126 -0.04 -5.19 7.47
C GLY A 126 1.40 -5.17 7.97
N GLY A 127 1.67 -5.75 9.14
CA GLY A 127 3.00 -5.77 9.76
C GLY A 127 3.13 -4.74 10.87
N ARG A 128 3.72 -5.13 12.00
CA ARG A 128 4.02 -4.17 13.07
C ARG A 128 5.25 -3.33 12.71
N VAL A 129 5.20 -2.05 13.04
CA VAL A 129 6.32 -1.10 12.92
C VAL A 129 6.97 -0.80 14.28
N ARG A 130 6.40 -1.34 15.38
CA ARG A 130 6.99 -1.25 16.73
C ARG A 130 6.62 -2.42 17.62
N ASP A 131 7.52 -2.73 18.56
CA ASP A 131 7.34 -3.81 19.55
C ASP A 131 6.83 -3.33 20.90
N ARG A 132 6.77 -2.00 21.11
CA ARG A 132 6.41 -1.38 22.39
C ARG A 132 5.52 -0.19 22.16
N LEU A 133 4.50 -0.05 23.01
CA LEU A 133 3.57 1.09 23.00
C LEU A 133 3.70 1.86 24.32
N PRO A 134 3.80 3.20 24.29
CA PRO A 134 3.69 4.00 25.50
C PRO A 134 2.27 3.89 26.05
N VAL A 135 2.15 3.68 27.37
CA VAL A 135 0.85 3.53 28.04
C VAL A 135 0.72 4.65 29.07
N LEU A 136 -0.34 5.46 28.94
CA LEU A 136 -0.68 6.45 29.96
C LEU A 136 -1.46 5.83 31.12
N TRP A 137 -1.47 6.51 32.26
CA TRP A 137 -2.16 6.06 33.46
C TRP A 137 -3.29 7.00 33.85
N THR A 138 -4.49 6.46 34.08
CA THR A 138 -5.64 7.27 34.50
C THR A 138 -5.64 7.48 36.01
N LEU A 139 -5.61 8.75 36.43
CA LEU A 139 -5.80 9.19 37.81
C LEU A 139 -7.28 9.54 38.02
N ALA A 140 -7.93 8.81 38.92
CA ALA A 140 -9.37 8.91 39.14
C ALA A 140 -9.77 8.57 40.57
N SER A 141 -8.89 8.86 41.55
CA SER A 141 -9.21 8.60 42.97
C SER A 141 -10.26 9.56 43.52
N GLY A 142 -10.40 10.74 42.90
CA GLY A 142 -11.27 11.82 43.36
C GLY A 142 -10.62 12.68 44.45
N ASP A 143 -9.34 12.48 44.76
CA ASP A 143 -8.57 13.22 45.77
C ASP A 143 -7.23 13.68 45.20
N THR A 144 -6.99 14.99 45.21
CA THR A 144 -5.79 15.60 44.61
C THR A 144 -4.49 15.06 45.19
N ALA A 145 -4.41 14.92 46.52
CA ALA A 145 -3.17 14.49 47.17
C ALA A 145 -2.84 13.03 46.86
N ARG A 146 -3.86 12.15 46.82
CA ARG A 146 -3.69 10.76 46.41
C ARG A 146 -3.29 10.63 44.95
N ASP A 147 -3.91 11.41 44.05
CA ASP A 147 -3.59 11.37 42.64
C ASP A 147 -2.15 11.83 42.35
N ILE A 148 -1.64 12.84 43.08
CA ILE A 148 -0.22 13.24 43.02
C ILE A 148 0.70 12.11 43.47
N ALA A 149 0.47 11.55 44.67
CA ALA A 149 1.33 10.50 45.22
C ALA A 149 1.34 9.24 44.34
N GLU A 150 0.21 8.91 43.73
CA GLU A 150 0.10 7.81 42.80
C GLU A 150 0.87 8.07 41.50
N ALA A 151 0.78 9.28 40.94
CA ALA A 151 1.53 9.66 39.76
C ALA A 151 3.04 9.62 39.99
N GLU A 152 3.52 10.19 41.11
CA GLU A 152 4.92 10.14 41.53
C GLU A 152 5.41 8.68 41.64
N THR A 153 4.61 7.81 42.27
CA THR A 153 4.92 6.38 42.38
C THR A 153 5.07 5.73 40.99
N MET A 154 4.19 6.05 40.04
CA MET A 154 4.24 5.48 38.69
C MET A 154 5.43 6.00 37.87
N ILE A 155 5.84 7.26 38.08
CA ILE A 155 7.04 7.85 37.47
C ILE A 155 8.30 7.21 38.04
N ASP A 156 8.42 7.12 39.36
CA ASP A 156 9.58 6.55 40.06
C ASP A 156 9.82 5.09 39.67
N GLN A 157 8.74 4.32 39.51
CA GLN A 157 8.79 2.94 39.03
C GLN A 157 9.02 2.81 37.52
N ARG A 158 9.16 3.93 36.79
CA ARG A 158 9.28 4.01 35.33
C ARG A 158 8.16 3.26 34.60
N ARG A 159 6.97 3.27 35.18
CA ARG A 159 5.79 2.63 34.59
C ARG A 159 5.06 3.56 33.64
N HIS A 160 4.86 4.81 34.06
CA HIS A 160 4.08 5.79 33.30
C HIS A 160 4.67 7.20 33.45
N LYS A 161 4.68 7.97 32.36
CA LYS A 161 5.09 9.39 32.31
C LYS A 161 4.04 10.30 31.67
N ALA A 162 2.83 9.77 31.50
CA ALA A 162 1.68 10.47 30.97
C ALA A 162 0.47 10.05 31.78
N PHE A 163 -0.34 11.03 32.19
CA PHE A 163 -1.49 10.81 33.06
C PHE A 163 -2.75 11.43 32.48
N LYS A 164 -3.87 10.72 32.66
CA LYS A 164 -5.19 11.16 32.24
C LYS A 164 -6.06 11.37 33.47
N LEU A 165 -6.60 12.56 33.66
CA LEU A 165 -7.49 12.86 34.79
C LEU A 165 -8.95 12.85 34.32
N LYS A 166 -9.80 12.20 35.11
CA LYS A 166 -11.25 12.19 34.89
C LYS A 166 -11.89 13.38 35.62
N ILE A 167 -12.52 14.29 34.87
CA ILE A 167 -13.17 15.51 35.38
C ILE A 167 -14.62 15.60 34.88
N GLY A 168 -15.34 16.65 35.26
CA GLY A 168 -16.72 16.89 34.87
C GLY A 168 -17.76 16.55 35.95
N LYS A 169 -17.31 16.07 37.12
CA LYS A 169 -18.19 15.76 38.26
C LYS A 169 -18.27 16.91 39.27
N ARG A 170 -17.23 17.74 39.36
CA ARG A 170 -17.23 18.94 40.22
C ARG A 170 -17.67 20.15 39.41
N ASP A 171 -17.80 21.29 40.08
CA ASP A 171 -17.88 22.56 39.36
C ASP A 171 -16.61 22.77 38.53
N LEU A 172 -16.76 23.43 37.38
CA LEU A 172 -15.67 23.71 36.44
C LEU A 172 -14.42 24.29 37.14
N VAL A 173 -14.61 25.26 38.03
CA VAL A 173 -13.47 25.94 38.70
C VAL A 173 -12.73 24.98 39.62
N GLU A 174 -13.46 24.11 40.32
CA GLU A 174 -12.88 23.12 41.23
C GLU A 174 -12.14 22.02 40.48
N ASP A 175 -12.70 21.53 39.37
CA ASP A 175 -12.04 20.51 38.55
C ASP A 175 -10.76 21.05 37.89
N VAL A 176 -10.78 22.29 37.36
CA VAL A 176 -9.55 22.92 36.85
C VAL A 176 -8.53 23.10 37.98
N ALA A 177 -8.95 23.56 39.16
CA ALA A 177 -8.04 23.75 40.28
C ALA A 177 -7.35 22.44 40.71
N HIS A 178 -8.10 21.33 40.69
CA HIS A 178 -7.59 19.98 40.92
C HIS A 178 -6.54 19.57 39.87
N VAL A 179 -6.86 19.71 38.57
CA VAL A 179 -5.94 19.38 37.47
C VAL A 179 -4.67 20.23 37.54
N ALA A 180 -4.82 21.54 37.75
CA ALA A 180 -3.70 22.48 37.82
C ALA A 180 -2.79 22.20 39.02
N ALA A 181 -3.33 21.73 40.15
CA ALA A 181 -2.53 21.31 41.29
C ALA A 181 -1.66 20.08 40.97
N ILE A 182 -2.22 19.10 40.26
CA ILE A 182 -1.48 17.90 39.83
C ILE A 182 -0.41 18.26 38.79
N LYS A 183 -0.75 19.04 37.77
CA LYS A 183 0.22 19.49 36.76
C LYS A 183 1.36 20.30 37.39
N ARG A 184 1.08 21.18 38.36
CA ARG A 184 2.13 21.92 39.09
C ARG A 184 3.04 21.00 39.92
N ALA A 185 2.48 19.96 40.54
CA ALA A 185 3.28 19.02 41.34
C ALA A 185 4.21 18.18 40.48
N LEU A 186 3.73 17.74 39.32
CA LEU A 186 4.49 16.89 38.41
C LEU A 186 5.42 17.70 37.48
N GLY A 187 5.06 18.93 37.11
CA GLY A 187 5.86 19.76 36.21
C GLY A 187 6.09 19.09 34.85
N ASP A 188 7.25 19.35 34.25
CA ASP A 188 7.60 18.90 32.89
C ASP A 188 7.96 17.40 32.81
N GLN A 189 8.02 16.70 33.94
CA GLN A 189 8.37 15.29 33.97
C GLN A 189 7.24 14.38 33.47
N ALA A 190 6.01 14.91 33.39
CA ALA A 190 4.84 14.17 32.95
C ALA A 190 3.88 14.97 32.07
N SER A 191 3.34 14.30 31.05
CA SER A 191 2.22 14.82 30.26
C SER A 191 0.91 14.69 31.04
N ILE A 192 0.10 15.75 31.06
CA ILE A 192 -1.20 15.77 31.75
C ILE A 192 -2.31 16.02 30.74
N ARG A 193 -3.24 15.09 30.70
CA ARG A 193 -4.41 15.09 29.82
C ARG A 193 -5.66 15.00 30.68
N VAL A 194 -6.78 15.47 30.17
CA VAL A 194 -8.06 15.37 30.87
C VAL A 194 -9.13 14.77 29.99
N ASP A 195 -10.13 14.17 30.61
CA ASP A 195 -11.32 13.66 29.96
C ASP A 195 -12.54 14.02 30.78
N VAL A 196 -13.47 14.69 30.11
CA VAL A 196 -14.69 15.27 30.69
C VAL A 196 -15.88 14.32 30.50
N ASN A 197 -15.74 13.30 29.66
CA ASN A 197 -16.78 12.34 29.29
C ASN A 197 -18.13 13.02 29.00
N GLN A 198 -18.09 14.04 28.13
CA GLN A 198 -19.24 14.80 27.66
C GLN A 198 -19.99 15.63 28.71
N ALA A 199 -19.45 15.78 29.92
CA ALA A 199 -20.20 16.37 31.04
C ALA A 199 -20.45 17.89 30.90
N TRP A 200 -19.71 18.59 30.05
CA TRP A 200 -19.94 20.03 29.85
C TRP A 200 -20.88 20.31 28.70
N ASP A 201 -21.66 21.39 28.84
CA ASP A 201 -22.22 22.08 27.69
C ASP A 201 -21.14 22.92 26.98
N GLU A 202 -21.43 23.41 25.78
CA GLU A 202 -20.46 24.17 24.99
C GLU A 202 -20.04 25.50 25.66
N ALA A 203 -20.95 26.15 26.38
CA ALA A 203 -20.65 27.42 27.05
C ALA A 203 -19.64 27.22 28.19
N THR A 204 -19.81 26.16 28.96
CA THR A 204 -18.90 25.74 30.03
C THR A 204 -17.58 25.28 29.43
N ALA A 205 -17.61 24.47 28.36
CA ALA A 205 -16.41 23.96 27.70
C ALA A 205 -15.52 25.08 27.14
N LYS A 206 -16.08 26.14 26.55
CA LYS A 206 -15.28 27.30 26.08
C LYS A 206 -14.46 27.93 27.20
N ARG A 207 -15.04 28.05 28.40
CA ARG A 207 -14.32 28.54 29.58
C ARG A 207 -13.30 27.51 30.07
N GLY A 208 -13.70 26.24 30.16
CA GLY A 208 -12.85 25.16 30.63
C GLY A 208 -11.62 24.91 29.77
N VAL A 209 -11.77 24.93 28.44
CA VAL A 209 -10.64 24.80 27.49
C VAL A 209 -9.61 25.89 27.73
N ALA A 210 -10.03 27.15 27.86
CA ALA A 210 -9.10 28.24 28.14
C ALA A 210 -8.38 28.07 29.49
N MET A 211 -9.13 27.69 30.54
CA MET A 211 -8.59 27.52 31.88
C MET A 211 -7.64 26.32 32.01
N LEU A 212 -7.91 25.22 31.31
CA LEU A 212 -7.05 24.04 31.25
C LEU A 212 -5.79 24.30 30.41
N ALA A 213 -5.90 25.06 29.32
CA ALA A 213 -4.75 25.51 28.55
C ALA A 213 -3.81 26.37 29.41
N ASP A 214 -4.35 27.31 30.18
CA ASP A 214 -3.56 28.15 31.10
C ASP A 214 -2.94 27.32 32.26
N ALA A 215 -3.47 26.12 32.51
CA ALA A 215 -2.92 25.16 33.47
C ALA A 215 -1.91 24.18 32.84
N ASP A 216 -1.54 24.37 31.55
CA ASP A 216 -0.58 23.55 30.81
C ASP A 216 -1.00 22.06 30.67
N VAL A 217 -2.29 21.86 30.35
CA VAL A 217 -2.86 20.57 29.97
C VAL A 217 -2.62 20.34 28.48
N ASP A 218 -2.11 19.15 28.13
CA ASP A 218 -1.67 18.82 26.77
C ASP A 218 -2.84 18.45 25.85
N LEU A 219 -3.91 17.86 26.42
CA LEU A 219 -5.02 17.31 25.65
C LEU A 219 -6.32 17.29 26.47
N ILE A 220 -7.43 17.69 25.83
CA ILE A 220 -8.78 17.64 26.41
C ILE A 220 -9.63 16.67 25.60
N GLU A 221 -10.04 15.57 26.22
CA GLU A 221 -10.85 14.52 25.61
C GLU A 221 -12.34 14.74 25.86
N GLN A 222 -13.10 14.65 24.76
CA GLN A 222 -14.55 14.74 24.67
C GLN A 222 -15.19 15.70 25.70
N PRO A 223 -14.92 17.02 25.61
CA PRO A 223 -15.42 18.01 26.57
C PRO A 223 -16.95 18.08 26.61
N ILE A 224 -17.59 17.93 25.46
CA ILE A 224 -19.04 18.06 25.27
C ILE A 224 -19.62 16.82 24.59
N SER A 225 -20.96 16.74 24.55
CA SER A 225 -21.70 15.66 23.88
C SER A 225 -21.12 15.28 22.51
N GLY A 226 -20.91 13.97 22.30
CA GLY A 226 -20.44 13.40 21.03
C GLY A 226 -21.38 13.64 19.85
N ALA A 227 -22.65 13.97 20.10
CA ALA A 227 -23.59 14.38 19.06
C ALA A 227 -23.34 15.80 18.54
N ASN A 228 -22.68 16.68 19.32
CA ASN A 228 -22.43 18.07 18.95
C ASN A 228 -21.09 18.26 18.23
N VAL A 229 -20.93 17.63 17.06
CA VAL A 229 -19.71 17.73 16.23
C VAL A 229 -19.39 19.19 15.88
N SER A 230 -20.40 20.01 15.56
CA SER A 230 -20.20 21.43 15.26
C SER A 230 -19.65 22.22 16.46
N GLY A 231 -20.05 21.84 17.68
CA GLY A 231 -19.54 22.43 18.92
C GLY A 231 -18.11 22.02 19.18
N MET A 232 -17.78 20.74 18.93
CA MET A 232 -16.40 20.25 18.99
C MET A 232 -15.50 21.03 18.02
N ALA A 233 -15.91 21.24 16.77
CA ALA A 233 -15.19 22.08 15.80
C ALA A 233 -14.97 23.52 16.28
N ARG A 234 -15.97 24.14 16.92
CA ARG A 234 -15.82 25.48 17.51
C ARG A 234 -14.83 25.50 18.68
N LEU A 235 -14.73 24.42 19.46
CA LEU A 235 -13.76 24.29 20.56
C LEU A 235 -12.35 24.05 20.01
N THR A 236 -12.19 23.15 19.04
CA THR A 236 -10.93 22.89 18.33
C THR A 236 -10.38 24.17 17.67
N ALA A 237 -11.25 24.91 16.97
CA ALA A 237 -10.88 26.17 16.32
C ALA A 237 -10.42 27.28 17.27
N MET A 238 -10.61 27.14 18.59
CA MET A 238 -10.02 28.07 19.56
C MET A 238 -8.50 27.98 19.58
N GLY A 239 -7.91 26.82 19.22
CA GLY A 239 -6.46 26.63 19.10
C GLY A 239 -5.68 26.86 20.40
N ARG A 240 -6.30 26.59 21.56
CA ARG A 240 -5.69 26.82 22.89
C ARG A 240 -4.99 25.58 23.44
N THR A 241 -5.59 24.41 23.24
CA THR A 241 -5.12 23.07 23.62
C THR A 241 -5.75 22.08 22.65
N ALA A 242 -5.08 20.97 22.37
CA ALA A 242 -5.61 19.92 21.50
C ALA A 242 -6.91 19.34 22.07
N ILE A 243 -7.90 19.10 21.20
CA ILE A 243 -9.17 18.47 21.50
C ILE A 243 -9.21 17.07 20.90
N MET A 244 -9.55 16.07 21.72
CA MET A 244 -9.70 14.68 21.28
C MET A 244 -11.17 14.25 21.20
N ALA A 245 -11.53 13.59 20.09
CA ALA A 245 -12.82 12.90 19.96
C ALA A 245 -12.74 11.46 20.49
N ASP A 246 -13.69 11.08 21.33
CA ASP A 246 -13.86 9.72 21.89
C ASP A 246 -15.31 9.23 21.71
N GLU A 247 -16.26 9.61 22.56
CA GLU A 247 -17.64 9.10 22.46
C GLU A 247 -18.33 9.50 21.15
N GLY A 248 -17.91 10.62 20.54
CA GLY A 248 -18.33 11.03 19.21
C GLY A 248 -17.69 10.27 18.06
N LEU A 249 -16.73 9.37 18.32
CA LEU A 249 -15.93 8.64 17.33
C LEU A 249 -16.20 7.13 17.41
N ARG A 250 -17.27 6.66 16.75
CA ARG A 250 -17.70 5.24 16.82
C ARG A 250 -17.30 4.42 15.60
N GLY A 251 -16.39 4.92 14.78
CA GLY A 251 -15.90 4.22 13.59
C GLY A 251 -15.65 5.15 12.40
N PRO A 252 -15.39 4.58 11.21
CA PRO A 252 -14.85 5.33 10.06
C PRO A 252 -15.75 6.47 9.57
N ILE A 253 -17.08 6.32 9.63
CA ILE A 253 -18.01 7.38 9.19
C ILE A 253 -17.97 8.58 10.13
N ASP A 254 -17.90 8.34 11.43
CA ASP A 254 -17.75 9.42 12.41
C ASP A 254 -16.35 10.05 12.30
N ALA A 255 -15.30 9.26 12.07
CA ALA A 255 -13.94 9.75 11.81
C ALA A 255 -13.89 10.70 10.59
N LEU A 256 -14.51 10.31 9.47
CA LEU A 256 -14.59 11.15 8.29
C LEU A 256 -15.35 12.46 8.55
N ARG A 257 -16.43 12.40 9.34
CA ARG A 257 -17.19 13.60 9.73
C ARG A 257 -16.32 14.55 10.56
N HIS A 258 -15.66 14.04 11.60
CA HIS A 258 -14.78 14.87 12.44
C HIS A 258 -13.62 15.46 11.63
N ALA A 259 -13.06 14.69 10.70
CA ALA A 259 -12.00 15.17 9.81
C ALA A 259 -12.49 16.28 8.86
N THR A 260 -13.66 16.09 8.25
CA THR A 260 -14.24 17.08 7.32
C THR A 260 -14.60 18.39 8.03
N ASP A 261 -15.13 18.30 9.26
CA ASP A 261 -15.58 19.45 10.03
C ASP A 261 -14.48 20.08 10.89
N ALA A 262 -13.24 19.56 10.83
CA ALA A 262 -12.12 19.93 11.72
C ALA A 262 -12.53 19.91 13.21
N ALA A 263 -13.25 18.86 13.60
CA ALA A 263 -13.91 18.77 14.90
C ALA A 263 -13.05 18.15 16.02
N ALA A 264 -11.84 17.70 15.72
CA ALA A 264 -10.87 17.23 16.70
C ALA A 264 -9.45 17.31 16.13
N ASP A 265 -8.48 17.53 17.01
CA ASP A 265 -7.05 17.46 16.70
C ASP A 265 -6.51 16.03 16.86
N VAL A 266 -7.19 15.20 17.66
CA VAL A 266 -6.78 13.83 17.98
C VAL A 266 -7.99 12.89 17.95
N PHE A 267 -7.80 11.67 17.46
CA PHE A 267 -8.79 10.58 17.52
C PHE A 267 -8.41 9.51 18.54
N ALA A 268 -9.33 9.22 19.48
CA ALA A 268 -9.21 8.09 20.39
C ALA A 268 -9.68 6.80 19.70
N VAL A 269 -8.77 6.09 19.05
CA VAL A 269 -9.08 4.84 18.35
C VAL A 269 -9.33 3.74 19.36
N LYS A 270 -10.57 3.23 19.41
CA LYS A 270 -10.95 2.04 20.20
C LYS A 270 -11.58 1.01 19.28
N ILE A 271 -11.07 -0.22 19.30
CA ILE A 271 -11.58 -1.29 18.44
C ILE A 271 -13.03 -1.65 18.80
N ALA A 272 -13.39 -1.61 20.08
CA ALA A 272 -14.74 -1.88 20.55
C ALA A 272 -15.76 -0.87 20.01
N GLN A 273 -15.47 0.44 20.14
CA GLN A 273 -16.33 1.49 19.57
C GLN A 273 -16.36 1.45 18.05
N SER A 274 -15.22 1.20 17.39
CA SER A 274 -15.12 1.16 15.93
C SER A 274 -15.86 -0.03 15.31
N GLY A 275 -16.10 -1.09 16.09
CA GLY A 275 -16.70 -2.33 15.62
C GLY A 275 -15.70 -3.35 15.08
N GLY A 276 -14.46 -3.30 15.57
CA GLY A 276 -13.40 -4.27 15.28
C GLY A 276 -12.06 -3.65 14.83
N LEU A 277 -11.04 -4.50 14.71
CA LEU A 277 -9.68 -4.17 14.25
C LEU A 277 -9.68 -3.52 12.87
N ARG A 278 -10.46 -4.03 11.92
CA ARG A 278 -10.51 -3.47 10.54
C ARG A 278 -11.13 -2.09 10.51
N ALA A 279 -12.16 -1.87 11.31
CA ALA A 279 -12.79 -0.56 11.43
C ALA A 279 -11.86 0.42 12.16
N GLY A 280 -11.16 -0.03 13.21
CA GLY A 280 -10.15 0.77 13.89
C GLY A 280 -9.00 1.19 12.97
N ALA A 281 -8.50 0.27 12.13
CA ALA A 281 -7.49 0.58 11.12
C ALA A 281 -7.98 1.63 10.11
N ALA A 282 -9.25 1.55 9.68
CA ALA A 282 -9.83 2.55 8.80
C ALA A 282 -10.01 3.92 9.48
N VAL A 283 -10.30 3.96 10.78
CA VAL A 283 -10.29 5.22 11.56
C VAL A 283 -8.88 5.81 11.58
N ALA A 284 -7.86 4.98 11.82
CA ALA A 284 -6.47 5.41 11.81
C ALA A 284 -6.05 6.00 10.45
N GLY A 285 -6.31 5.28 9.36
CA GLY A 285 -5.98 5.77 8.01
C GLY A 285 -6.72 7.06 7.62
N ILE A 286 -7.95 7.28 8.10
CA ILE A 286 -8.66 8.56 7.90
C ILE A 286 -7.95 9.68 8.67
N ALA A 287 -7.53 9.42 9.91
CA ALA A 287 -6.83 10.42 10.71
C ALA A 287 -5.49 10.81 10.07
N GLU A 288 -4.69 9.82 9.65
CA GLU A 288 -3.41 10.01 8.96
C GLU A 288 -3.59 10.85 7.69
N ALA A 289 -4.57 10.49 6.84
CA ALA A 289 -4.87 11.23 5.62
C ALA A 289 -5.35 12.67 5.88
N ALA A 290 -5.97 12.92 7.04
CA ALA A 290 -6.46 14.23 7.45
C ALA A 290 -5.46 15.05 8.29
N GLY A 291 -4.30 14.49 8.64
CA GLY A 291 -3.33 15.13 9.55
C GLY A 291 -3.82 15.23 11.00
N ILE A 292 -4.68 14.31 11.44
CA ILE A 292 -5.24 14.24 12.79
C ILE A 292 -4.39 13.26 13.62
N GLY A 293 -4.03 13.66 14.84
CA GLY A 293 -3.25 12.82 15.74
C GLY A 293 -4.01 11.56 16.16
N LEU A 294 -3.27 10.49 16.47
CA LEU A 294 -3.84 9.23 16.91
C LEU A 294 -3.55 8.95 18.38
N TYR A 295 -4.56 8.43 19.07
CA TYR A 295 -4.47 7.99 20.45
C TYR A 295 -5.08 6.59 20.58
N GLY A 296 -4.29 5.62 21.06
CA GLY A 296 -4.76 4.28 21.36
C GLY A 296 -5.67 4.28 22.59
N GLY A 297 -6.97 4.37 22.38
CA GLY A 297 -7.97 4.39 23.44
C GLY A 297 -8.33 3.01 23.96
N THR A 298 -9.06 2.98 25.09
CA THR A 298 -9.50 1.75 25.75
C THR A 298 -10.92 1.90 26.30
N MET A 299 -11.69 0.81 26.25
CA MET A 299 -12.96 0.62 26.95
C MET A 299 -12.76 -0.03 28.33
N LEU A 300 -11.55 0.05 28.89
CA LEU A 300 -11.11 -0.72 30.05
C LEU A 300 -11.25 -2.22 29.80
N GLU A 301 -10.80 -2.65 28.61
CA GLU A 301 -10.72 -4.05 28.22
C GLU A 301 -9.79 -4.85 29.15
N GLY A 302 -9.95 -6.16 29.08
CA GLY A 302 -9.18 -7.15 29.79
C GLY A 302 -7.94 -7.48 28.97
N PRO A 303 -7.26 -8.58 29.28
CA PRO A 303 -6.04 -8.95 28.57
C PRO A 303 -6.31 -9.22 27.08
N ILE A 304 -7.47 -9.78 26.71
CA ILE A 304 -7.78 -10.17 25.34
C ILE A 304 -8.06 -8.94 24.48
N GLY A 305 -8.96 -8.06 24.93
CA GLY A 305 -9.25 -6.82 24.19
C GLY A 305 -8.06 -5.87 24.15
N SER A 306 -7.29 -5.77 25.25
CA SER A 306 -6.09 -4.93 25.30
C SER A 306 -5.02 -5.38 24.32
N ILE A 307 -4.72 -6.69 24.23
CA ILE A 307 -3.70 -7.20 23.31
C ILE A 307 -4.17 -7.14 21.85
N ALA A 308 -5.47 -7.33 21.59
CA ALA A 308 -6.04 -7.12 20.26
C ALA A 308 -5.86 -5.66 19.80
N SER A 309 -6.18 -4.69 20.65
CA SER A 309 -5.93 -3.26 20.38
C SER A 309 -4.44 -2.98 20.14
N ALA A 310 -3.56 -3.55 20.98
CA ALA A 310 -2.12 -3.37 20.83
C ALA A 310 -1.58 -3.92 19.49
N HIS A 311 -2.12 -5.06 19.00
CA HIS A 311 -1.75 -5.58 17.69
C HIS A 311 -2.10 -4.63 16.55
N LEU A 312 -3.23 -3.91 16.63
CA LEU A 312 -3.55 -2.86 15.67
C LEU A 312 -2.66 -1.63 15.85
N PHE A 313 -2.51 -1.12 17.07
CA PHE A 313 -1.74 0.11 17.31
C PHE A 313 -0.26 -0.05 16.97
N ALA A 314 0.28 -1.27 17.02
CA ALA A 314 1.63 -1.58 16.59
C ALA A 314 1.86 -1.45 15.07
N THR A 315 0.80 -1.40 14.25
CA THR A 315 0.89 -1.25 12.77
C THR A 315 0.69 0.18 12.30
N ILE A 316 0.20 1.08 13.15
CA ILE A 316 -0.07 2.49 12.80
C ILE A 316 1.27 3.20 12.72
N ASP A 317 1.69 3.69 11.55
CA ASP A 317 2.96 4.39 11.46
C ASP A 317 2.82 5.82 12.02
N GLU A 318 3.67 6.18 12.97
CA GLU A 318 3.88 7.60 13.26
C GLU A 318 4.96 8.00 12.28
N PHE A 319 4.73 8.99 11.40
CA PHE A 319 5.70 9.49 10.41
C PHE A 319 6.98 10.06 11.10
N ASP A 320 7.74 9.19 11.76
CA ASP A 320 8.92 9.41 12.59
C ASP A 320 10.08 8.62 11.98
N VAL A 321 10.37 8.93 10.71
CA VAL A 321 11.45 8.30 9.95
C VAL A 321 12.77 8.54 10.69
N SER A 322 13.39 7.47 11.17
CA SER A 322 14.66 7.54 11.87
C SER A 322 15.81 7.86 10.91
N GLU A 323 16.91 8.37 11.45
CA GLU A 323 18.14 8.60 10.67
C GLU A 323 18.63 7.32 10.00
N ASP A 324 18.57 6.18 10.69
CA ASP A 324 19.00 4.88 10.16
C ASP A 324 18.13 4.41 9.00
N GLU A 325 16.79 4.58 9.09
CA GLU A 325 15.87 4.24 8.00
C GLU A 325 16.10 5.12 6.77
N PHE A 326 16.31 6.42 6.98
CA PHE A 326 16.65 7.34 5.91
C PHE A 326 17.95 6.95 5.20
N TRP A 327 19.02 6.67 5.96
CA TRP A 327 20.29 6.25 5.38
C TRP A 327 20.23 4.86 4.75
N HIS A 328 19.42 3.94 5.28
CA HIS A 328 19.18 2.64 4.65
C HIS A 328 18.56 2.81 3.26
N ALA A 329 17.52 3.64 3.13
CA ALA A 329 16.90 3.95 1.85
C ALA A 329 17.87 4.62 0.87
N LEU A 330 18.66 5.60 1.33
CA LEU A 330 19.70 6.22 0.50
C LEU A 330 20.74 5.21 0.01
N ASN A 331 21.22 4.33 0.88
CA ASN A 331 22.21 3.31 0.54
C ASN A 331 21.65 2.28 -0.45
N PHE A 332 20.37 1.90 -0.31
CA PHE A 332 19.68 1.06 -1.27
C PHE A 332 19.56 1.71 -2.65
N MET A 333 19.19 2.99 -2.72
CA MET A 333 19.16 3.72 -3.99
C MET A 333 20.55 3.87 -4.61
N ALA A 334 21.59 4.10 -3.79
CA ALA A 334 22.96 4.21 -4.27
C ALA A 334 23.48 2.90 -4.85
N SER A 335 23.21 1.76 -4.20
CA SER A 335 23.60 0.44 -4.72
C SER A 335 22.85 0.06 -6.00
N ALA A 336 21.67 0.62 -6.22
CA ALA A 336 20.86 0.42 -7.41
C ALA A 336 21.33 1.22 -8.64
N ALA A 337 22.29 2.13 -8.51
CA ALA A 337 22.78 2.97 -9.62
C ALA A 337 23.04 2.22 -10.96
N PRO A 338 23.68 1.03 -11.01
CA PRO A 338 23.89 0.30 -12.27
C PRO A 338 22.61 -0.34 -12.85
N GLU A 339 21.57 -0.49 -12.03
CA GLU A 339 20.31 -1.14 -12.37
C GLU A 339 19.12 -0.16 -12.39
N PHE A 340 19.33 1.12 -12.12
CA PHE A 340 18.25 2.07 -11.88
C PHE A 340 17.26 2.20 -13.06
N GLY A 341 17.74 1.99 -14.28
CA GLY A 341 16.88 1.91 -15.47
C GLY A 341 15.91 0.72 -15.47
N LEU A 342 16.29 -0.40 -14.84
CA LEU A 342 15.43 -1.57 -14.67
C LEU A 342 14.33 -1.32 -13.62
N PHE A 343 14.52 -0.40 -12.68
CA PHE A 343 13.45 -0.02 -11.74
C PHE A 343 12.28 0.63 -12.48
N ALA A 344 12.56 1.46 -13.50
CA ALA A 344 11.53 2.12 -14.29
C ALA A 344 10.65 1.11 -15.04
N ALA A 345 11.25 0.08 -15.64
CA ALA A 345 10.53 -0.99 -16.30
C ALA A 345 9.84 -1.90 -15.27
N GLY A 346 10.56 -2.36 -14.25
CA GLY A 346 10.08 -3.32 -13.26
C GLY A 346 8.97 -2.78 -12.37
N LEU A 347 8.93 -1.48 -12.07
CA LEU A 347 7.82 -0.85 -11.34
C LEU A 347 6.68 -0.40 -12.26
N GLY A 348 6.78 -0.62 -13.58
CA GLY A 348 5.74 -0.28 -14.54
C GLY A 348 5.66 1.20 -14.92
N PHE A 349 6.67 2.01 -14.61
CA PHE A 349 6.66 3.44 -14.94
C PHE A 349 6.74 3.70 -16.46
N GLU A 350 7.57 2.95 -17.20
CA GLU A 350 7.63 3.09 -18.67
C GLU A 350 6.30 2.67 -19.31
N HIS A 351 5.70 1.56 -18.86
CA HIS A 351 4.38 1.14 -19.33
C HIS A 351 3.29 2.17 -19.04
N PHE A 352 3.31 2.79 -17.85
CA PHE A 352 2.40 3.88 -17.53
C PHE A 352 2.57 5.09 -18.46
N LEU A 353 3.80 5.44 -18.84
CA LEU A 353 4.05 6.52 -19.79
C LEU A 353 3.49 6.17 -21.18
N ASP A 354 3.68 4.94 -21.64
CA ASP A 354 3.08 4.46 -22.89
C ASP A 354 1.55 4.56 -22.85
N MET A 355 0.92 4.08 -21.78
CA MET A 355 -0.55 4.19 -21.61
C MET A 355 -1.02 5.65 -21.64
N ARG A 356 -0.27 6.57 -21.02
CA ARG A 356 -0.61 8.00 -21.03
C ARG A 356 -0.46 8.60 -22.42
N MET A 357 0.57 8.20 -23.17
CA MET A 357 0.78 8.65 -24.54
C MET A 357 -0.29 8.07 -25.48
N ASP A 358 -0.69 6.82 -25.29
CA ASP A 358 -1.78 6.18 -26.05
C ASP A 358 -3.12 6.88 -25.78
N ALA A 359 -3.38 7.25 -24.52
CA ALA A 359 -4.56 8.04 -24.17
C ALA A 359 -4.56 9.44 -24.79
N ALA A 360 -3.40 10.11 -24.82
CA ALA A 360 -3.25 11.43 -25.44
C ALA A 360 -3.45 11.38 -26.96
N ASP A 361 -2.91 10.34 -27.62
CA ASP A 361 -3.14 10.12 -29.06
C ASP A 361 -4.62 9.88 -29.36
N ALA A 362 -5.30 9.05 -28.55
CA ALA A 362 -6.73 8.80 -28.69
C ALA A 362 -7.56 10.09 -28.53
N GLU A 363 -7.22 10.94 -27.56
CA GLU A 363 -7.86 12.25 -27.38
C GLU A 363 -7.62 13.20 -28.56
N ALA A 364 -6.44 13.14 -29.18
CA ALA A 364 -6.09 13.88 -30.38
C ALA A 364 -6.69 13.28 -31.67
N GLY A 365 -7.39 12.13 -31.59
CA GLY A 365 -7.92 11.41 -32.75
C GLY A 365 -6.84 10.79 -33.64
N ILE A 366 -5.65 10.55 -33.08
CA ILE A 366 -4.54 9.87 -33.76
C ILE A 366 -4.72 8.37 -33.52
N GLU A 367 -5.16 7.66 -34.55
CA GLU A 367 -5.40 6.22 -34.50
C GLU A 367 -4.61 5.47 -35.59
N GLY A 368 -4.34 4.19 -35.34
CA GLY A 368 -3.59 3.31 -36.23
C GLY A 368 -2.07 3.37 -36.03
N GLY A 369 -1.33 2.77 -36.97
CA GLY A 369 0.12 2.62 -36.88
C GLY A 369 0.54 1.39 -36.09
N THR A 370 1.84 1.08 -36.12
CA THR A 370 2.39 0.03 -35.25
C THR A 370 2.38 0.50 -33.81
N PRO A 371 1.87 -0.30 -32.84
CA PRO A 371 1.85 0.10 -31.45
C PRO A 371 3.25 0.42 -30.90
N ARG A 372 3.31 1.46 -30.06
CA ARG A 372 4.52 1.76 -29.28
C ARG A 372 4.70 0.76 -28.14
N THR A 373 5.91 0.61 -27.66
CA THR A 373 6.19 -0.04 -26.38
C THR A 373 7.50 0.51 -25.82
N ILE A 374 7.85 0.08 -24.61
CA ILE A 374 8.98 0.61 -23.85
C ILE A 374 10.31 0.51 -24.64
N GLU A 375 11.16 1.54 -24.55
CA GLU A 375 12.53 1.51 -25.08
C GLU A 375 13.42 0.54 -24.27
N GLY A 376 13.20 0.49 -22.96
CA GLY A 376 14.10 -0.16 -22.01
C GLY A 376 15.47 0.54 -21.89
N PRO A 377 16.37 0.03 -21.04
CA PRO A 377 17.64 0.70 -20.75
C PRO A 377 18.80 0.33 -21.68
N LEU A 378 18.57 -0.54 -22.69
CA LEU A 378 19.65 -1.28 -23.37
C LEU A 378 19.94 -0.80 -24.80
N TYR A 379 19.35 0.30 -25.24
CA TYR A 379 19.67 0.93 -26.52
C TYR A 379 21.06 1.59 -26.51
N VAL A 380 21.77 1.51 -27.62
CA VAL A 380 23.11 2.09 -27.81
C VAL A 380 23.14 2.85 -29.13
N LYS A 381 23.47 4.14 -29.07
CA LYS A 381 23.49 5.01 -30.25
C LYS A 381 24.70 4.70 -31.16
N GLY A 382 24.48 4.75 -32.47
CA GLY A 382 25.54 4.75 -33.48
C GLY A 382 25.82 3.40 -34.14
N ALA A 383 24.87 2.47 -34.12
CA ALA A 383 25.03 1.18 -34.78
C ALA A 383 25.31 1.33 -36.30
N PRO A 384 26.11 0.43 -36.90
CA PRO A 384 26.45 0.52 -38.33
C PRO A 384 25.22 0.51 -39.22
N ARG A 385 25.24 1.37 -40.25
CA ARG A 385 24.15 1.53 -41.22
C ARG A 385 24.39 0.71 -42.49
N SER A 386 23.34 0.02 -42.94
CA SER A 386 23.25 -0.69 -44.21
C SER A 386 22.02 -0.26 -44.99
N LYS A 387 21.92 -0.62 -46.27
CA LYS A 387 20.76 -0.33 -47.11
C LYS A 387 20.11 -1.63 -47.59
N GLY A 388 18.81 -1.75 -47.38
CA GLY A 388 17.97 -2.89 -47.77
C GLY A 388 18.23 -4.17 -46.95
N PHE A 389 19.49 -4.59 -46.80
CA PHE A 389 19.89 -5.80 -46.08
C PHE A 389 21.00 -5.53 -45.06
N ALA A 390 20.91 -6.17 -43.88
CA ALA A 390 22.01 -6.23 -42.91
C ALA A 390 22.20 -7.63 -42.32
N ARG A 391 23.44 -7.97 -41.96
CA ARG A 391 23.74 -9.08 -41.03
C ARG A 391 24.10 -8.48 -39.66
N LEU A 392 23.37 -8.89 -38.64
CA LEU A 392 23.47 -8.37 -37.27
C LEU A 392 24.53 -9.10 -36.43
N ASP A 393 24.60 -10.42 -36.58
CA ASP A 393 25.54 -11.29 -35.87
C ASP A 393 26.95 -11.27 -36.49
N ASP A 394 27.96 -11.51 -35.66
CA ASP A 394 29.34 -11.74 -36.09
C ASP A 394 29.68 -13.22 -36.33
N GLY A 395 28.73 -14.13 -36.08
CA GLY A 395 28.86 -15.58 -36.22
C GLY A 395 29.54 -16.29 -35.05
N ALA A 396 29.79 -15.60 -33.93
CA ALA A 396 30.38 -16.22 -32.74
C ALA A 396 29.37 -16.96 -31.86
N ASP A 397 28.09 -16.57 -31.92
CA ASP A 397 27.01 -17.19 -31.14
C ASP A 397 26.36 -18.35 -31.89
N ASP A 398 26.18 -19.49 -31.22
CA ASP A 398 25.61 -20.73 -31.77
C ASP A 398 24.07 -20.70 -31.62
N GLY A 399 23.45 -19.72 -32.28
CA GLY A 399 22.00 -19.52 -32.30
C GLY A 399 21.32 -20.00 -33.59
N GLU A 400 20.04 -20.37 -33.52
CA GLU A 400 19.23 -20.60 -34.71
C GLU A 400 19.17 -19.33 -35.55
N VAL A 401 19.46 -19.44 -36.86
CA VAL A 401 19.47 -18.29 -37.77
C VAL A 401 18.06 -17.70 -37.87
N LEU A 402 17.96 -16.39 -37.68
CA LEU A 402 16.75 -15.60 -37.88
C LEU A 402 16.88 -14.80 -39.17
N ILE A 403 15.91 -14.90 -40.07
CA ILE A 403 15.70 -13.99 -41.19
C ILE A 403 14.43 -13.19 -40.91
N MET A 404 14.58 -11.87 -40.73
CA MET A 404 13.43 -10.99 -40.54
C MET A 404 13.35 -9.98 -41.69
N HIS A 405 12.15 -9.76 -42.19
CA HIS A 405 11.91 -8.82 -43.29
C HIS A 405 10.50 -8.23 -43.24
N GLY A 406 10.31 -7.16 -43.98
CA GLY A 406 9.02 -6.50 -44.13
C GLY A 406 9.16 -5.16 -44.81
N ARG A 407 8.14 -4.32 -44.64
CA ARG A 407 8.04 -2.98 -45.21
C ARG A 407 7.78 -1.94 -44.14
N VAL A 408 8.32 -0.75 -44.34
CA VAL A 408 7.88 0.46 -43.65
C VAL A 408 6.89 1.18 -44.56
N VAL A 409 5.67 1.36 -44.08
CA VAL A 409 4.57 2.00 -44.81
C VAL A 409 3.97 3.15 -43.99
N ASP A 410 3.28 4.06 -44.67
CA ASP A 410 2.42 5.03 -44.00
C ASP A 410 1.03 4.42 -43.67
N LYS A 411 0.19 5.19 -42.98
CA LYS A 411 -1.18 4.78 -42.64
C LYS A 411 -2.08 4.43 -43.85
N ASP A 412 -1.73 4.90 -45.05
CA ASP A 412 -2.46 4.62 -46.29
C ASP A 412 -1.86 3.40 -47.03
N GLY A 413 -0.86 2.73 -46.45
CA GLY A 413 -0.16 1.57 -47.02
C GLY A 413 0.90 1.93 -48.08
N LYS A 414 1.25 3.21 -48.23
CA LYS A 414 2.29 3.62 -49.19
C LYS A 414 3.67 3.35 -48.60
N PRO A 415 4.62 2.83 -49.38
CA PRO A 415 5.97 2.61 -48.90
C PRO A 415 6.68 3.89 -48.51
N VAL A 416 7.40 3.85 -47.39
CA VAL A 416 8.26 4.92 -46.89
C VAL A 416 9.70 4.59 -47.25
N ALA A 417 10.15 5.11 -48.39
CA ALA A 417 11.52 4.93 -48.86
C ALA A 417 12.52 5.74 -48.00
N GLY A 418 13.69 5.16 -47.73
CA GLY A 418 14.74 5.82 -46.94
C GLY A 418 14.44 5.92 -45.43
N ALA A 419 13.40 5.24 -44.95
CA ALA A 419 13.17 5.09 -43.51
C ALA A 419 14.33 4.31 -42.87
N ILE A 420 14.66 4.64 -41.63
CA ILE A 420 15.71 3.97 -40.85
C ILE A 420 15.05 3.05 -39.83
N VAL A 421 15.30 1.75 -39.98
CA VAL A 421 14.97 0.71 -39.00
C VAL A 421 16.23 0.42 -38.19
N ASP A 422 16.31 0.99 -36.98
CA ASP A 422 17.33 0.64 -35.98
C ASP A 422 16.85 -0.59 -35.23
N VAL A 423 17.65 -1.64 -35.18
CA VAL A 423 17.28 -2.93 -34.59
C VAL A 423 18.33 -3.37 -33.59
N TRP A 424 17.90 -3.85 -32.41
CA TRP A 424 18.78 -4.47 -31.42
C TRP A 424 18.08 -5.58 -30.62
N HIS A 425 18.83 -6.61 -30.24
CA HIS A 425 18.32 -7.66 -29.37
C HIS A 425 19.44 -8.36 -28.58
N ALA A 426 19.04 -9.23 -27.66
CA ALA A 426 19.95 -10.04 -26.85
C ALA A 426 20.51 -11.24 -27.62
N ASN A 427 21.65 -11.73 -27.18
CA ASN A 427 22.25 -12.98 -27.67
C ASN A 427 21.54 -14.22 -27.07
N THR A 428 22.03 -15.44 -27.34
CA THR A 428 21.42 -16.68 -26.83
C THR A 428 21.44 -16.81 -25.30
N LEU A 429 22.29 -16.03 -24.62
CA LEU A 429 22.40 -15.98 -23.16
C LEU A 429 21.58 -14.83 -22.53
N GLY A 430 20.85 -14.05 -23.32
CA GLY A 430 20.09 -12.89 -22.83
C GLY A 430 20.94 -11.62 -22.65
N ASN A 431 22.18 -11.61 -23.14
CA ASN A 431 23.13 -10.50 -22.97
C ASN A 431 23.15 -9.55 -24.16
N TYR A 432 23.41 -8.27 -23.89
CA TYR A 432 23.54 -7.20 -24.89
C TYR A 432 24.99 -6.72 -25.01
N SER A 433 25.48 -6.60 -26.24
CA SER A 433 26.89 -6.34 -26.59
C SER A 433 27.60 -5.15 -25.95
N TYR A 434 26.88 -4.08 -25.57
CA TYR A 434 27.50 -2.96 -24.84
C TYR A 434 27.75 -3.28 -23.36
N PHE A 435 26.91 -4.10 -22.75
CA PHE A 435 26.97 -4.46 -21.33
C PHE A 435 27.78 -5.74 -21.11
N ASP A 436 27.79 -6.63 -22.11
CA ASP A 436 28.61 -7.83 -22.17
C ASP A 436 29.82 -7.62 -23.08
N LYS A 437 30.96 -7.34 -22.46
CA LYS A 437 32.22 -7.02 -23.15
C LYS A 437 32.88 -8.21 -23.84
N THR A 438 32.31 -9.41 -23.74
CA THR A 438 32.80 -10.58 -24.47
C THR A 438 32.33 -10.60 -25.93
N GLN A 439 31.31 -9.81 -26.26
CA GLN A 439 30.77 -9.69 -27.61
C GLN A 439 31.49 -8.59 -28.41
N SER A 440 31.48 -8.69 -29.74
CA SER A 440 31.99 -7.62 -30.60
C SER A 440 31.14 -6.35 -30.49
N GLU A 441 31.76 -5.20 -30.79
CA GLU A 441 31.06 -3.92 -30.79
C GLU A 441 29.86 -3.94 -31.75
N PHE A 442 28.71 -3.48 -31.25
CA PHE A 442 27.44 -3.54 -31.97
C PHE A 442 27.04 -4.95 -32.46
N ASN A 443 27.54 -6.03 -31.85
CA ASN A 443 26.97 -7.36 -32.10
C ASN A 443 25.46 -7.31 -31.85
N LEU A 444 24.69 -7.87 -32.79
CA LEU A 444 23.22 -7.89 -32.78
C LEU A 444 22.54 -6.51 -32.83
N ARG A 445 23.21 -5.49 -33.41
CA ARG A 445 22.68 -4.11 -33.54
C ARG A 445 22.95 -3.51 -34.92
N ARG A 446 21.94 -3.05 -35.65
CA ARG A 446 22.15 -2.41 -36.97
C ARG A 446 21.11 -1.33 -37.26
N GLN A 447 21.49 -0.38 -38.10
CA GLN A 447 20.56 0.53 -38.76
C GLN A 447 20.37 0.10 -40.22
N ILE A 448 19.12 0.02 -40.68
CA ILE A 448 18.78 -0.43 -42.03
C ILE A 448 17.94 0.65 -42.69
N GLU A 449 18.48 1.24 -43.76
CA GLU A 449 17.75 2.14 -44.64
C GLU A 449 16.88 1.33 -45.60
N THR A 450 15.59 1.63 -45.66
CA THR A 450 14.64 0.97 -46.57
C THR A 450 14.88 1.30 -48.04
N ASP A 451 14.52 0.37 -48.94
CA ASP A 451 14.55 0.59 -50.39
C ASP A 451 13.37 1.46 -50.90
N GLU A 452 13.25 1.62 -52.22
CA GLU A 452 12.19 2.45 -52.86
C GLU A 452 10.78 1.93 -52.58
N GLU A 453 10.64 0.63 -52.32
CA GLU A 453 9.39 -0.03 -51.94
C GLU A 453 9.22 -0.16 -50.42
N GLY A 454 10.03 0.54 -49.64
CA GLY A 454 9.99 0.57 -48.19
C GLY A 454 10.49 -0.71 -47.53
N ARG A 455 11.14 -1.62 -48.27
CA ARG A 455 11.56 -2.92 -47.75
C ARG A 455 12.81 -2.83 -46.90
N TYR A 456 12.82 -3.61 -45.83
CA TYR A 456 14.00 -3.91 -45.02
C TYR A 456 14.12 -5.42 -44.85
N LYS A 457 15.36 -5.90 -44.67
CA LYS A 457 15.65 -7.29 -44.38
C LYS A 457 16.89 -7.39 -43.52
N PHE A 458 16.92 -8.36 -42.61
CA PHE A 458 18.14 -8.71 -41.93
C PHE A 458 18.26 -10.19 -41.60
N ARG A 459 19.52 -10.61 -41.46
CA ARG A 459 19.91 -11.88 -40.88
C ARG A 459 20.48 -11.66 -39.48
N SER A 460 20.04 -12.49 -38.54
CA SER A 460 20.55 -12.54 -37.17
C SER A 460 20.43 -13.95 -36.62
N ILE A 461 20.36 -14.06 -35.29
CA ILE A 461 19.98 -15.24 -34.52
C ILE A 461 18.66 -14.98 -33.77
N VAL A 462 17.89 -16.04 -33.46
CA VAL A 462 16.71 -15.93 -32.60
C VAL A 462 17.15 -15.46 -31.19
N PRO A 463 16.58 -14.36 -30.66
CA PRO A 463 17.00 -13.84 -29.36
C PRO A 463 16.53 -14.76 -28.22
N SER A 464 17.22 -14.69 -27.08
CA SER A 464 16.75 -15.27 -25.83
C SER A 464 16.12 -14.20 -24.93
N GLY A 465 15.20 -14.63 -24.06
CA GLY A 465 14.75 -13.82 -22.93
C GLY A 465 15.88 -13.60 -21.92
N TYR A 466 15.66 -12.69 -20.98
CA TYR A 466 16.64 -12.43 -19.92
C TYR A 466 15.96 -12.21 -18.58
N ALA A 467 16.72 -12.35 -17.49
CA ALA A 467 16.30 -11.96 -16.16
C ALA A 467 17.08 -10.73 -15.68
N VAL A 468 16.50 -9.96 -14.76
CA VAL A 468 17.24 -8.95 -13.99
C VAL A 468 18.44 -9.60 -13.29
N PRO A 469 19.51 -8.83 -12.97
CA PRO A 469 20.69 -9.40 -12.32
C PRO A 469 20.34 -10.15 -11.03
N LYS A 470 20.75 -11.42 -10.95
CA LYS A 470 20.54 -12.27 -9.77
C LYS A 470 21.29 -11.72 -8.56
N GLY A 471 20.61 -11.63 -7.42
CA GLY A 471 21.07 -10.96 -6.20
C GLY A 471 21.20 -9.45 -6.34
N GLY A 472 20.73 -8.89 -7.47
CA GLY A 472 20.75 -7.47 -7.76
C GLY A 472 19.67 -6.71 -6.99
N THR A 473 19.80 -5.39 -7.02
CA THR A 473 18.84 -4.49 -6.35
C THR A 473 17.46 -4.54 -6.99
N THR A 474 17.37 -4.79 -8.30
CA THR A 474 16.07 -4.93 -8.98
C THR A 474 15.36 -6.21 -8.57
N GLU A 475 16.09 -7.32 -8.45
CA GLU A 475 15.52 -8.59 -7.96
C GLU A 475 14.97 -8.41 -6.54
N ALA A 476 15.77 -7.83 -5.64
CA ALA A 476 15.35 -7.56 -4.26
C ALA A 476 14.10 -6.66 -4.18
N LEU A 477 14.03 -5.63 -5.02
CA LEU A 477 12.87 -4.75 -5.11
C LEU A 477 11.62 -5.48 -5.61
N LEU A 478 11.76 -6.29 -6.66
CA LEU A 478 10.65 -7.05 -7.24
C LEU A 478 10.15 -8.14 -6.28
N ASP A 479 11.04 -8.81 -5.56
CA ASP A 479 10.69 -9.79 -4.52
C ASP A 479 9.85 -9.16 -3.40
N LEU A 480 10.20 -7.93 -2.97
CA LEU A 480 9.44 -7.19 -1.94
C LEU A 480 8.01 -6.87 -2.37
N VAL A 481 7.77 -6.67 -3.67
CA VAL A 481 6.42 -6.46 -4.24
C VAL A 481 5.80 -7.74 -4.80
N GLY A 482 6.42 -8.91 -4.55
CA GLY A 482 5.90 -10.22 -4.94
C GLY A 482 5.94 -10.52 -6.43
N ARG A 483 6.96 -10.05 -7.15
CA ARG A 483 7.11 -10.19 -8.62
C ARG A 483 8.46 -10.81 -8.99
N HIS A 484 8.51 -11.48 -10.14
CA HIS A 484 9.77 -11.98 -10.72
C HIS A 484 10.34 -10.97 -11.73
N GLY A 485 11.64 -11.09 -12.05
CA GLY A 485 12.32 -10.19 -12.99
C GLY A 485 12.66 -10.82 -14.34
N ASN A 486 11.84 -11.73 -14.86
CA ASN A 486 12.09 -12.39 -16.16
C ASN A 486 11.36 -11.63 -17.27
N ARG A 487 12.03 -11.52 -18.42
CA ARG A 487 11.52 -10.88 -19.63
C ARG A 487 11.54 -11.89 -20.79
N PRO A 488 10.45 -12.01 -21.56
CA PRO A 488 10.41 -12.91 -22.71
C PRO A 488 11.42 -12.52 -23.79
N ALA A 489 11.80 -13.45 -24.66
CA ALA A 489 12.60 -13.15 -25.86
C ALA A 489 11.91 -12.08 -26.73
N HIS A 490 12.69 -11.10 -27.19
CA HIS A 490 12.17 -9.96 -27.94
C HIS A 490 13.25 -9.30 -28.83
N VAL A 491 12.79 -8.52 -29.81
CA VAL A 491 13.62 -7.67 -30.67
C VAL A 491 13.11 -6.24 -30.60
N HIS A 492 14.00 -5.30 -30.31
CA HIS A 492 13.67 -3.88 -30.23
C HIS A 492 13.86 -3.15 -31.54
N PHE A 493 13.06 -2.09 -31.73
CA PHE A 493 13.13 -1.22 -32.89
C PHE A 493 12.99 0.26 -32.56
N PHE A 494 13.78 1.06 -33.27
CA PHE A 494 13.40 2.42 -33.62
C PHE A 494 13.13 2.50 -35.11
N VAL A 495 12.00 3.09 -35.49
CA VAL A 495 11.70 3.36 -36.90
C VAL A 495 11.48 4.85 -37.08
N SER A 496 12.25 5.45 -37.99
CA SER A 496 12.22 6.90 -38.23
C SER A 496 12.27 7.23 -39.71
N ALA A 497 11.54 8.27 -40.11
CA ALA A 497 11.56 8.81 -41.45
C ALA A 497 11.18 10.29 -41.42
N SER A 498 11.70 11.08 -42.35
CA SER A 498 11.37 12.51 -42.43
C SER A 498 9.86 12.71 -42.64
N GLY A 499 9.23 13.54 -41.81
CA GLY A 499 7.78 13.81 -41.85
C GLY A 499 6.90 12.79 -41.12
N TYR A 500 7.50 11.79 -40.46
CA TYR A 500 6.80 10.78 -39.68
C TYR A 500 7.21 10.83 -38.21
N ARG A 501 6.29 10.45 -37.33
CA ARG A 501 6.55 10.32 -35.89
C ARG A 501 7.60 9.25 -35.66
N HIS A 502 8.51 9.49 -34.72
CA HIS A 502 9.48 8.50 -34.31
C HIS A 502 8.76 7.34 -33.61
N LEU A 503 8.95 6.12 -34.10
CA LEU A 503 8.37 4.92 -33.50
C LEU A 503 9.41 4.21 -32.63
N THR A 504 9.10 4.10 -31.35
CA THR A 504 9.76 3.17 -30.43
C THR A 504 8.86 1.97 -30.20
N THR A 505 9.35 0.78 -30.53
CA THR A 505 8.58 -0.44 -30.40
C THR A 505 9.49 -1.66 -30.21
N GLN A 506 8.89 -2.82 -30.03
CA GLN A 506 9.56 -4.11 -29.97
C GLN A 506 8.60 -5.17 -30.54
N ILE A 507 9.12 -6.36 -30.85
CA ILE A 507 8.29 -7.55 -31.00
C ILE A 507 8.70 -8.59 -29.98
N ASN A 508 7.76 -9.41 -29.54
CA ASN A 508 8.02 -10.55 -28.67
C ASN A 508 7.98 -11.86 -29.46
N ILE A 509 8.81 -12.81 -29.07
CA ILE A 509 8.91 -14.11 -29.73
C ILE A 509 7.80 -15.03 -29.23
N ASP A 510 6.93 -15.48 -30.14
CA ASP A 510 5.86 -16.41 -29.82
C ASP A 510 6.42 -17.74 -29.26
N GLY A 511 5.75 -18.26 -28.23
CA GLY A 511 6.16 -19.48 -27.52
C GLY A 511 7.12 -19.29 -26.35
N ASP A 512 7.55 -18.07 -26.03
CA ASP A 512 8.37 -17.81 -24.83
C ASP A 512 7.56 -18.05 -23.53
N PRO A 513 8.12 -18.72 -22.50
CA PRO A 513 7.43 -18.99 -21.24
C PRO A 513 6.90 -17.76 -20.50
N TYR A 514 7.52 -16.60 -20.68
CA TYR A 514 7.18 -15.34 -20.01
C TYR A 514 6.42 -14.36 -20.90
N LEU A 515 5.93 -14.80 -22.06
CA LEU A 515 5.25 -13.93 -23.02
C LEU A 515 4.08 -13.16 -22.38
N HIS A 516 3.29 -13.83 -21.54
CA HIS A 516 2.13 -13.26 -20.84
C HIS A 516 2.41 -12.89 -19.38
N ASP A 517 3.67 -12.95 -18.95
CA ASP A 517 4.12 -12.62 -17.60
C ASP A 517 5.45 -11.85 -17.67
N ASP A 518 5.47 -10.80 -18.49
CA ASP A 518 6.64 -9.94 -18.67
C ASP A 518 6.77 -8.97 -17.49
N PHE A 519 7.90 -9.01 -16.77
CA PHE A 519 8.14 -8.09 -15.65
C PHE A 519 8.10 -6.61 -16.06
N ALA A 520 8.38 -6.31 -17.33
CA ALA A 520 8.43 -4.95 -17.86
C ALA A 520 7.10 -4.47 -18.48
N TYR A 521 6.07 -5.33 -18.54
CA TYR A 521 4.77 -5.04 -19.17
C TYR A 521 4.89 -4.56 -20.62
N ALA A 522 5.86 -5.07 -21.37
CA ALA A 522 6.16 -4.60 -22.72
C ALA A 522 5.43 -5.39 -23.82
N THR A 523 4.91 -6.59 -23.51
CA THR A 523 4.17 -7.42 -24.46
C THR A 523 2.84 -6.77 -24.85
N ARG A 524 2.58 -6.71 -26.17
CA ARG A 524 1.29 -6.35 -26.75
C ARG A 524 0.90 -7.37 -27.81
N ASP A 525 -0.38 -7.73 -27.90
CA ASP A 525 -0.84 -8.80 -28.80
C ASP A 525 -0.49 -8.52 -30.28
N ASP A 526 -0.60 -7.27 -30.72
CA ASP A 526 -0.25 -6.83 -32.09
C ASP A 526 1.26 -6.85 -32.39
N LEU A 527 2.09 -7.05 -31.36
CA LEU A 527 3.56 -7.07 -31.44
C LEU A 527 4.11 -8.49 -31.24
N ILE A 528 3.28 -9.52 -31.45
CA ILE A 528 3.67 -10.94 -31.44
C ILE A 528 3.47 -11.51 -32.85
N PRO A 529 4.42 -11.27 -33.78
CA PRO A 529 4.30 -11.77 -35.14
C PRO A 529 4.42 -13.31 -35.19
N PRO A 530 3.78 -13.95 -36.20
CA PRO A 530 3.94 -15.38 -36.41
C PRO A 530 5.41 -15.72 -36.73
N ILE A 531 5.86 -16.85 -36.19
CA ILE A 531 7.23 -17.35 -36.36
C ILE A 531 7.18 -18.63 -37.19
N GLU A 532 7.88 -18.64 -38.31
CA GLU A 532 7.90 -19.79 -39.22
C GLU A 532 9.28 -20.41 -39.35
N ARG A 533 9.40 -21.68 -38.95
CA ARG A 533 10.64 -22.43 -39.17
C ARG A 533 10.69 -22.99 -40.60
N LYS A 534 11.64 -22.51 -41.40
CA LYS A 534 11.86 -22.96 -42.78
C LYS A 534 12.91 -24.08 -42.83
N ALA A 535 12.46 -25.28 -43.14
CA ALA A 535 13.31 -26.45 -43.36
C ALA A 535 13.38 -26.92 -44.83
N ASP A 536 12.64 -26.25 -45.73
CA ASP A 536 12.63 -26.59 -47.15
C ASP A 536 13.97 -26.21 -47.83
N PRO A 537 14.62 -27.12 -48.58
CA PRO A 537 15.91 -26.85 -49.21
C PRO A 537 15.93 -25.67 -50.18
N ALA A 538 14.83 -25.38 -50.89
CA ALA A 538 14.78 -24.25 -51.83
C ALA A 538 14.76 -22.92 -51.08
N ALA A 539 13.97 -22.83 -50.00
CA ALA A 539 13.94 -21.65 -49.14
C ALA A 539 15.30 -21.40 -48.45
N ILE A 540 15.93 -22.46 -47.93
CA ILE A 540 17.26 -22.40 -47.31
C ILE A 540 18.30 -21.88 -48.32
N HIS A 541 18.30 -22.42 -49.54
CA HIS A 541 19.22 -21.99 -50.58
C HIS A 541 18.98 -20.56 -51.05
N ALA A 542 17.72 -20.11 -51.12
CA ALA A 542 17.36 -18.73 -51.50
C ALA A 542 17.93 -17.68 -50.53
N GLU A 543 18.09 -18.04 -49.25
CA GLU A 543 18.72 -17.21 -48.23
C GLU A 543 20.25 -17.38 -48.15
N GLY A 544 20.84 -18.21 -49.03
CA GLY A 544 22.27 -18.52 -49.01
C GLY A 544 22.72 -19.30 -47.77
N LEU A 545 21.80 -20.06 -47.16
CA LEU A 545 22.04 -20.87 -45.98
C LEU A 545 22.22 -22.35 -46.33
N ASN A 546 22.73 -23.13 -45.37
CA ASN A 546 22.89 -24.58 -45.49
C ASN A 546 22.12 -25.35 -44.41
N THR A 547 21.42 -24.64 -43.52
CA THR A 547 20.67 -25.18 -42.40
C THR A 547 19.29 -24.53 -42.35
N PRO A 548 18.29 -25.17 -41.72
CA PRO A 548 17.01 -24.54 -41.43
C PRO A 548 17.19 -23.20 -40.71
N PHE A 549 16.24 -22.30 -40.90
CA PHE A 549 16.22 -20.98 -40.28
C PHE A 549 14.80 -20.61 -39.85
N THR A 550 14.70 -19.62 -38.97
CA THR A 550 13.45 -19.04 -38.51
C THR A 550 13.16 -17.76 -39.29
N GLU A 551 11.95 -17.63 -39.83
CA GLU A 551 11.48 -16.46 -40.56
C GLU A 551 10.47 -15.67 -39.72
N ILE A 552 10.62 -14.34 -39.70
CA ILE A 552 9.63 -13.39 -39.19
C ILE A 552 9.35 -12.35 -40.27
N ALA A 553 8.08 -12.25 -40.68
CA ALA A 553 7.61 -11.19 -41.56
C ALA A 553 6.84 -10.15 -40.74
N PHE A 554 7.29 -8.89 -40.74
CA PHE A 554 6.64 -7.83 -39.96
C PHE A 554 6.75 -6.46 -40.64
N ASP A 555 5.60 -5.83 -40.88
CA ASP A 555 5.54 -4.49 -41.45
C ASP A 555 5.40 -3.43 -40.34
N PHE A 556 6.09 -2.30 -40.51
CA PHE A 556 5.93 -1.14 -39.65
C PHE A 556 5.05 -0.11 -40.33
N THR A 557 4.01 0.36 -39.63
CA THR A 557 3.15 1.45 -40.10
C THR A 557 3.46 2.71 -39.32
N LEU A 558 3.99 3.73 -40.00
CA LEU A 558 4.32 5.03 -39.43
C LEU A 558 3.15 6.01 -39.53
N ILE A 559 3.03 6.86 -38.50
CA ILE A 559 2.08 7.96 -38.45
C ILE A 559 2.79 9.26 -38.85
N THR A 560 2.14 10.11 -39.62
CA THR A 560 2.68 11.43 -40.00
C THR A 560 2.86 12.31 -38.77
N ALA A 561 3.97 13.02 -38.68
CA ALA A 561 4.22 13.98 -37.60
C ALA A 561 3.38 15.24 -37.80
N GLY A 562 2.63 15.65 -36.77
CA GLY A 562 1.89 16.93 -36.77
C GLY A 562 2.82 18.12 -36.50
N GLU A 563 3.86 17.89 -35.71
CA GLU A 563 4.87 18.87 -35.33
C GLU A 563 6.28 18.30 -35.53
N ALA A 564 7.29 19.16 -35.72
CA ALA A 564 8.66 18.72 -36.00
C ALA A 564 9.25 17.88 -34.85
N GLU A 565 8.89 18.17 -33.60
CA GLU A 565 9.38 17.46 -32.42
C GLU A 565 8.92 16.00 -32.37
N GLU A 566 7.75 15.68 -32.92
CA GLU A 566 7.23 14.30 -32.92
C GLU A 566 8.05 13.36 -33.82
N ALA A 567 8.77 13.92 -34.80
CA ALA A 567 9.66 13.16 -35.68
C ALA A 567 11.01 12.83 -35.04
N GLU A 568 11.33 13.45 -33.90
CA GLU A 568 12.57 13.22 -33.18
C GLU A 568 12.42 12.11 -32.13
N ALA A 569 13.52 11.38 -31.88
CA ALA A 569 13.58 10.50 -30.72
C ALA A 569 13.55 11.33 -29.43
N SER A 570 13.00 10.76 -28.35
CA SER A 570 13.03 11.38 -27.02
C SER A 570 14.41 11.94 -26.66
N SER A 571 14.46 13.10 -26.01
CA SER A 571 15.70 13.77 -25.56
C SER A 571 16.43 13.03 -24.43
N ARG A 572 15.98 11.82 -24.07
CA ARG A 572 16.63 10.90 -23.13
C ARG A 572 18.11 10.71 -23.50
N SER A 573 18.98 10.91 -22.52
CA SER A 573 20.40 10.58 -22.65
C SER A 573 20.57 9.07 -22.83
N ARG A 574 21.36 8.68 -23.82
CA ARG A 574 21.63 7.28 -24.19
C ARG A 574 23.11 7.01 -24.18
N VAL A 575 23.46 5.77 -23.90
CA VAL A 575 24.84 5.31 -24.05
C VAL A 575 25.22 5.30 -25.53
N ALA A 576 26.47 5.64 -25.79
CA ALA A 576 27.11 5.58 -27.10
C ALA A 576 28.51 4.97 -26.89
N LEU A 577 29.02 4.25 -27.89
CA LEU A 577 30.43 3.88 -27.88
C LEU A 577 31.27 5.16 -27.96
N ALA A 578 32.40 5.18 -27.24
CA ALA A 578 33.34 6.28 -27.31
C ALA A 578 33.84 6.41 -28.76
N ALA A 579 33.83 7.64 -29.28
CA ALA A 579 34.26 7.96 -30.64
C ALA A 579 35.76 7.78 -30.86
#